data_AF-A0A812JVP8-F1
#
_entry.id   AF-A0A812JVP8-F1
#
_cell.length_a   1.000
_cell.length_b   1.000
_cell.length_c   1.000
_cell.angle_alpha   90.00
_cell.angle_beta   90.00
_cell.angle_gamma   90.00
#
_symmetry.space_group_name_H-M   'P 1'
#
loop_
_entity.id
_entity.type
_entity.pdbx_description
1 polymer ?
#
loop_
_entity_poly.entity_id
_entity_poly.type
_entity_poly.pdbx_seq_one_letter_code
_entity_poly.pdbx_strand_id
1 'polypeptide(L)'
;LSAATLPSEGVSAIIMIGLPASAKDYGQIVDYISRSGSTTTASLLLSAFEEKALGALATDALVASTSPAEVPEDDPGILEELNDKLQAKAYFSWLRHYALNPLLQDKLRAVQEASRFAEAIGALSEGRPPALAPRMLADMGIEGIADDALNVAET
;
A
#
# COMPACT_ATOMS: atom_id res chain seq x y z
N LEU A 1 -5.65 -9.39 -3.89
CA LEU A 1 -6.28 -10.66 -3.47
C LEU A 1 -7.79 -10.50 -3.58
N SER A 2 -8.51 -11.51 -4.10
CA SER A 2 -9.97 -11.54 -4.02
C SER A 2 -10.36 -12.58 -2.98
N ALA A 3 -11.38 -12.30 -2.16
CA ALA A 3 -11.85 -13.28 -1.19
C ALA A 3 -12.34 -14.59 -1.83
N ALA A 4 -12.60 -14.59 -3.16
CA ALA A 4 -12.94 -15.77 -3.94
C ALA A 4 -11.80 -16.82 -3.99
N THR A 5 -10.55 -16.43 -3.70
CA THR A 5 -9.41 -17.35 -3.71
C THR A 5 -9.03 -17.85 -2.32
N LEU A 6 -9.73 -17.41 -1.27
CA LEU A 6 -9.45 -17.85 0.09
C LEU A 6 -10.00 -19.27 0.33
N PRO A 7 -9.30 -20.11 1.12
CA PRO A 7 -9.80 -21.42 1.51
C PRO A 7 -11.16 -21.31 2.20
N SER A 8 -12.04 -22.29 1.99
CA SER A 8 -13.37 -22.29 2.63
C SER A 8 -13.32 -22.53 4.14
N GLU A 9 -12.26 -23.14 4.67
CA GLU A 9 -12.07 -23.44 6.09
C GLU A 9 -10.59 -23.32 6.50
N GLY A 10 -10.33 -23.23 7.81
CA GLY A 10 -8.98 -23.29 8.38
C GLY A 10 -8.19 -21.98 8.40
N VAL A 11 -8.80 -20.85 7.99
CA VAL A 11 -8.19 -19.52 8.08
C VAL A 11 -8.42 -18.93 9.46
N SER A 12 -7.38 -18.83 10.27
CA SER A 12 -7.43 -18.23 11.61
C SER A 12 -7.23 -16.71 11.60
N ALA A 13 -6.48 -16.18 10.63
CA ALA A 13 -6.18 -14.76 10.55
C ALA A 13 -6.10 -14.25 9.10
N ILE A 14 -6.59 -13.03 8.89
CA ILE A 14 -6.42 -12.25 7.65
C ILE A 14 -5.73 -10.94 8.01
N ILE A 15 -4.54 -10.72 7.47
CA ILE A 15 -3.79 -9.47 7.63
C ILE A 15 -3.78 -8.77 6.27
N MET A 16 -4.39 -7.59 6.22
CA MET A 16 -4.36 -6.70 5.08
C MET A 16 -3.39 -5.57 5.38
N ILE A 17 -2.45 -5.31 4.47
CA ILE A 17 -1.48 -4.23 4.59
C ILE A 17 -1.79 -3.19 3.52
N GLY A 18 -2.05 -1.97 3.96
CA GLY A 18 -2.43 -0.84 3.13
C GLY A 18 -3.86 -0.91 2.60
N LEU A 19 -4.22 0.07 1.78
CA LEU A 19 -5.57 0.18 1.22
C LEU A 19 -5.89 -0.94 0.22
N PRO A 20 -7.13 -1.46 0.26
CA PRO A 20 -7.62 -2.36 -0.78
C PRO A 20 -7.69 -1.61 -2.12
N ALA A 21 -7.66 -2.35 -3.23
CA ALA A 21 -7.77 -1.76 -4.57
C ALA A 21 -9.13 -1.07 -4.80
N SER A 22 -10.17 -1.52 -4.09
CA SER A 22 -11.49 -0.90 -4.09
C SER A 22 -12.28 -1.23 -2.82
N ALA A 23 -13.33 -0.44 -2.55
CA ALA A 23 -14.29 -0.75 -1.48
C ALA A 23 -15.01 -2.10 -1.71
N LYS A 24 -15.18 -2.51 -2.98
CA LYS A 24 -15.75 -3.81 -3.34
C LYS A 24 -14.85 -4.96 -2.90
N ASP A 25 -13.55 -4.86 -3.15
CA ASP A 25 -12.59 -5.89 -2.76
C ASP A 25 -12.52 -6.03 -1.23
N TYR A 26 -12.62 -4.92 -0.51
CA TYR A 26 -12.77 -4.93 0.95
C TYR A 26 -14.05 -5.65 1.40
N GLY A 27 -15.20 -5.30 0.80
CA GLY A 27 -16.48 -5.94 1.11
C GLY A 27 -16.44 -7.45 0.94
N GLN A 28 -15.77 -7.95 -0.10
CA GLN A 28 -15.59 -9.40 -0.30
C GLN A 28 -14.87 -10.08 0.86
N ILE A 29 -13.90 -9.41 1.48
CA ILE A 29 -13.16 -9.93 2.64
C ILE A 29 -14.05 -9.92 3.89
N VAL A 30 -14.82 -8.85 4.10
CA VAL A 30 -15.81 -8.77 5.18
C VAL A 30 -16.87 -9.87 5.05
N ASP A 31 -17.37 -10.11 3.84
CA ASP A 31 -18.33 -11.17 3.53
C ASP A 31 -17.73 -12.57 3.76
N TYR A 32 -16.44 -12.73 3.49
CA TYR A 32 -15.72 -13.97 3.79
C TYR A 32 -15.66 -14.22 5.31
N ILE A 33 -15.19 -13.23 6.08
CA ILE A 33 -15.08 -13.35 7.55
C ILE A 33 -16.45 -13.64 8.17
N SER A 34 -17.49 -12.96 7.70
CA SER A 34 -18.86 -13.16 8.17
C SER A 34 -19.38 -14.58 7.93
N ARG A 35 -18.94 -15.23 6.85
CA ARG A 35 -19.30 -16.63 6.53
C ARG A 35 -18.41 -17.65 7.26
N SER A 36 -17.15 -17.31 7.53
CA SER A 36 -16.19 -18.21 8.19
C SER A 36 -16.45 -18.39 9.69
N GLY A 37 -17.30 -17.55 10.30
CA GLY A 37 -17.67 -17.65 11.71
C GLY A 37 -16.65 -17.02 12.67
N SER A 38 -16.84 -17.21 13.97
CA SER A 38 -16.18 -16.44 15.04
C SER A 38 -14.71 -16.77 15.31
N THR A 39 -14.07 -17.62 14.51
CA THR A 39 -12.67 -18.05 14.73
C THR A 39 -11.65 -17.31 13.88
N THR A 40 -12.10 -16.56 12.87
CA THR A 40 -11.20 -15.80 11.99
C THR A 40 -11.08 -14.35 12.49
N THR A 41 -9.86 -13.93 12.80
CA THR A 41 -9.57 -12.51 13.08
C THR A 41 -9.11 -11.80 11.81
N ALA A 42 -9.56 -10.56 11.59
CA ALA A 42 -9.07 -9.74 10.50
C ALA A 42 -8.47 -8.43 11.00
N SER A 43 -7.35 -8.03 10.43
CA SER A 43 -6.66 -6.80 10.76
C SER A 43 -6.31 -6.05 9.47
N LEU A 44 -6.67 -4.77 9.45
CA LEU A 44 -6.28 -3.84 8.40
C LEU A 44 -5.22 -2.91 8.97
N LEU A 45 -3.99 -3.04 8.48
CA LEU A 45 -2.85 -2.23 8.87
C LEU A 45 -2.70 -1.09 7.87
N LEU A 46 -2.95 0.13 8.34
CA LEU A 46 -2.84 1.34 7.54
C LEU A 46 -1.74 2.24 8.10
N SER A 47 -1.07 2.92 7.18
CA SER A 47 -0.27 4.10 7.51
C SER A 47 -1.18 5.31 7.76
N ALA A 48 -0.64 6.33 8.43
CA ALA A 48 -1.40 7.52 8.80
C ALA A 48 -2.01 8.27 7.61
N PHE A 49 -1.38 8.25 6.42
CA PHE A 49 -1.91 8.96 5.27
C PHE A 49 -3.13 8.26 4.64
N GLU A 50 -3.27 6.95 4.87
CA GLU A 50 -4.36 6.13 4.36
C GLU A 50 -5.63 6.23 5.22
N GLU A 51 -5.51 6.73 6.45
CA GLU A 51 -6.62 6.82 7.41
C GLU A 51 -7.82 7.57 6.84
N LYS A 52 -7.59 8.62 6.04
CA LYS A 52 -8.66 9.40 5.39
C LYS A 52 -9.53 8.56 4.44
N ALA A 53 -8.98 7.48 3.89
CA ALA A 53 -9.70 6.59 3.00
C ALA A 53 -10.63 5.62 3.74
N LEU A 54 -10.54 5.52 5.07
CA LEU A 54 -11.42 4.67 5.89
C LEU A 54 -12.89 5.05 5.73
N GLY A 55 -13.20 6.34 5.59
CA GLY A 55 -14.59 6.80 5.40
C GLY A 55 -15.24 6.30 4.10
N ALA A 56 -14.45 5.87 3.12
CA ALA A 56 -14.93 5.26 1.88
C ALA A 56 -15.08 3.73 1.98
N LEU A 57 -14.55 3.12 3.04
CA LEU A 57 -14.73 1.70 3.37
C LEU A 57 -15.98 1.55 4.25
N ALA A 58 -16.60 0.37 4.27
CA ALA A 58 -17.74 0.09 5.13
C ALA A 58 -17.31 0.11 6.61
N THR A 59 -17.33 1.30 7.23
CA THR A 59 -16.74 1.59 8.54
C THR A 59 -17.39 0.85 9.69
N ASP A 60 -18.65 0.44 9.56
CA ASP A 60 -19.39 -0.23 10.62
C ASP A 60 -18.78 -1.58 11.01
N ALA A 61 -17.98 -2.18 10.13
CA ALA A 61 -17.26 -3.43 10.38
C ALA A 61 -15.86 -3.22 11.00
N LEU A 62 -15.39 -1.96 11.09
CA LEU A 62 -14.06 -1.62 11.57
C LEU A 62 -14.10 -1.14 13.01
N VAL A 63 -13.35 -1.81 13.88
CA VAL A 63 -13.04 -1.31 15.22
C VAL A 63 -11.64 -0.72 15.17
N ALA A 64 -11.53 0.60 15.31
CA ALA A 64 -10.24 1.27 15.34
C ALA A 64 -9.43 0.77 16.55
N SER A 65 -8.19 0.38 16.29
CA SER A 65 -7.22 0.03 17.33
C SER A 65 -5.95 0.82 17.09
N THR A 66 -5.64 1.72 18.01
CA THR A 66 -4.35 2.42 18.04
C THR A 66 -3.43 1.63 18.97
N SER A 67 -3.02 0.45 18.56
CA SER A 67 -1.93 -0.23 19.28
C SER A 67 -0.64 0.50 18.95
N PRO A 68 0.14 0.97 19.95
CA PRO A 68 1.55 1.21 19.72
C PRO A 68 2.16 -0.16 19.41
N ALA A 69 2.31 -0.49 18.13
CA ALA A 69 3.17 -1.60 17.78
C ALA A 69 4.57 -1.17 18.25
N GLU A 70 5.15 -1.90 19.20
CA GLU A 70 6.60 -1.87 19.36
C GLU A 70 7.15 -2.23 17.99
N VAL A 71 7.71 -1.23 17.30
CA VAL A 71 8.45 -1.45 16.07
C VAL A 71 9.64 -2.29 16.51
N PRO A 72 9.73 -3.58 16.11
CA PRO A 72 10.92 -4.34 16.36
C PRO A 72 12.10 -3.53 15.84
N GLU A 73 13.23 -3.51 16.55
CA GLU A 73 14.45 -2.87 16.03
C GLU A 73 14.64 -3.33 14.58
N ASP A 74 14.87 -2.37 13.67
CA ASP A 74 15.02 -2.63 12.24
C ASP A 74 15.98 -3.82 12.07
N ASP A 75 15.46 -4.95 11.59
CA ASP A 75 16.30 -6.07 11.18
C ASP A 75 16.73 -5.81 9.73
N PRO A 76 17.94 -5.26 9.51
CA PRO A 76 18.40 -4.93 8.16
C PRO A 76 18.41 -6.16 7.23
N GLY A 77 18.48 -7.38 7.79
CA GLY A 77 18.51 -8.63 7.04
C GLY A 77 17.28 -8.88 6.18
N ILE A 78 16.12 -8.32 6.52
CA ILE A 78 14.87 -8.49 5.72
C ILE A 78 14.98 -7.75 4.37
N LEU A 79 15.73 -6.66 4.31
CA LEU A 79 15.86 -5.82 3.12
C LEU A 79 17.11 -6.12 2.28
N GLU A 80 18.14 -6.71 2.90
CA GLU A 80 19.39 -7.10 2.24
C GLU A 80 19.20 -8.11 1.08
N GLU A 81 18.07 -8.82 1.04
CA GLU A 81 17.75 -9.78 -0.02
C GLU A 81 17.14 -9.14 -1.29
N LEU A 82 16.74 -7.86 -1.24
CA LEU A 82 16.08 -7.19 -2.36
C LEU A 82 17.10 -6.53 -3.28
N ASN A 83 17.33 -7.10 -4.47
CA ASN A 83 18.12 -6.42 -5.49
C ASN A 83 17.44 -5.15 -6.03
N ASP A 84 18.23 -4.23 -6.58
CA ASP A 84 17.81 -2.93 -7.12
C ASP A 84 16.62 -3.03 -8.08
N LYS A 85 16.58 -4.07 -8.91
CA LYS A 85 15.51 -4.28 -9.90
C LYS A 85 14.19 -4.62 -9.23
N LEU A 86 14.22 -5.37 -8.12
CA LEU A 86 13.03 -5.72 -7.36
C LEU A 86 12.55 -4.53 -6.53
N GLN A 87 13.46 -3.77 -5.92
CA GLN A 87 13.18 -2.52 -5.22
C GLN A 87 12.51 -1.49 -6.13
N ALA A 88 13.07 -1.26 -7.33
CA ALA A 88 12.47 -0.34 -8.30
C ALA A 88 11.06 -0.79 -8.72
N LYS A 89 10.87 -2.08 -8.98
CA LYS A 89 9.54 -2.64 -9.27
C LYS A 89 8.57 -2.46 -8.11
N ALA A 90 8.99 -2.70 -6.88
CA ALA A 90 8.17 -2.53 -5.69
C ALA A 90 7.74 -1.06 -5.54
N TYR A 91 8.68 -0.12 -5.67
CA TYR A 91 8.40 1.32 -5.68
C TYR A 91 7.38 1.69 -6.76
N PHE A 92 7.59 1.24 -8.01
CA PHE A 92 6.66 1.54 -9.11
C PHE A 92 5.27 0.96 -8.88
N SER A 93 5.19 -0.29 -8.41
CA SER A 93 3.90 -0.93 -8.11
C SER A 93 3.17 -0.23 -6.98
N TRP A 94 3.89 0.17 -5.93
CA TRP A 94 3.34 0.89 -4.79
C TRP A 94 2.80 2.26 -5.23
N LEU A 95 3.62 3.08 -5.91
CA LEU A 95 3.21 4.40 -6.39
C LEU A 95 2.02 4.29 -7.34
N ARG A 96 2.05 3.34 -8.28
CA ARG A 96 0.95 3.10 -9.19
C ARG A 96 -0.35 2.73 -8.48
N HIS A 97 -0.26 1.86 -7.47
CA HIS A 97 -1.42 1.45 -6.67
C HIS A 97 -2.09 2.67 -6.06
N TYR A 98 -1.35 3.50 -5.31
CA TYR A 98 -1.94 4.65 -4.63
C TYR A 98 -2.31 5.81 -5.55
N ALA A 99 -1.54 6.07 -6.61
CA ALA A 99 -1.87 7.12 -7.58
C ALA A 99 -3.17 6.85 -8.36
N LEU A 100 -3.51 5.57 -8.53
CA LEU A 100 -4.73 5.13 -9.24
C LEU A 100 -5.83 4.64 -8.27
N ASN A 101 -5.59 4.61 -6.96
CA ASN A 101 -6.54 4.06 -6.01
C ASN A 101 -7.74 5.01 -5.88
N PRO A 102 -8.98 4.58 -6.19
CA PRO A 102 -10.15 5.45 -6.09
C PRO A 102 -10.48 5.88 -4.66
N LEU A 103 -9.94 5.18 -3.65
CA LEU A 103 -10.12 5.51 -2.23
C LEU A 103 -9.17 6.63 -1.77
N LEU A 104 -8.13 6.94 -2.54
CA LEU A 104 -7.15 7.98 -2.22
C LEU A 104 -7.06 8.98 -3.39
N GLN A 105 -7.68 10.14 -3.24
CA GLN A 105 -7.73 11.14 -4.32
C GLN A 105 -6.52 12.09 -4.34
N ASP A 106 -5.69 12.09 -3.28
CA ASP A 106 -4.55 12.99 -3.15
C ASP A 106 -3.29 12.38 -3.77
N LYS A 107 -3.14 12.60 -5.09
CA LYS A 107 -2.00 12.09 -5.87
C LYS A 107 -0.67 12.72 -5.45
N LEU A 108 -0.67 13.98 -5.03
CA LEU A 108 0.53 14.62 -4.51
C LEU A 108 0.99 13.93 -3.23
N ARG A 109 0.05 13.62 -2.33
CA ARG A 109 0.39 12.88 -1.12
C ARG A 109 0.92 11.47 -1.41
N ALA A 110 0.31 10.77 -2.38
CA ALA A 110 0.81 9.45 -2.81
C ALA A 110 2.26 9.52 -3.30
N VAL A 111 2.62 10.56 -4.06
CA VAL A 111 4.00 10.82 -4.50
C VAL A 111 4.96 11.02 -3.32
N GLN A 112 4.59 11.85 -2.36
CA GLN A 112 5.43 12.15 -1.19
C GLN A 112 5.65 10.90 -0.32
N GLU A 113 4.61 10.09 -0.11
CA GLU A 113 4.72 8.85 0.65
C GLU A 113 5.46 7.75 -0.13
N ALA A 114 5.41 7.77 -1.47
CA ALA A 114 6.21 6.85 -2.29
C ALA A 114 7.71 7.07 -2.11
N SER A 115 8.15 8.31 -1.88
CA SER A 115 9.56 8.60 -1.58
C SER A 115 9.98 7.99 -0.23
N ARG A 116 9.15 8.09 0.80
CA ARG A 116 9.37 7.42 2.09
C ARG A 116 9.35 5.91 1.96
N PHE A 117 8.45 5.38 1.13
CA PHE A 117 8.43 3.96 0.82
C PHE A 117 9.73 3.51 0.13
N ALA A 118 10.24 4.30 -0.83
CA ALA A 118 11.51 4.03 -1.49
C ALA A 118 12.68 4.00 -0.50
N GLU A 119 12.71 4.94 0.45
CA GLU A 119 13.67 4.94 1.56
C GLU A 119 13.57 3.67 2.41
N ALA A 120 12.35 3.32 2.85
CA ALA A 120 12.09 2.17 3.71
C ALA A 120 12.46 0.82 3.08
N ILE A 121 12.46 0.71 1.74
CA ILE A 121 12.85 -0.52 1.04
C ILE A 121 14.29 -0.47 0.51
N GLY A 122 15.05 0.59 0.81
CA GLY A 122 16.42 0.77 0.32
C GLY A 122 16.56 1.09 -1.17
N ALA A 123 15.50 1.58 -1.81
CA ALA A 123 15.47 1.88 -3.25
C ALA A 123 16.07 3.25 -3.62
N LEU A 124 16.55 4.03 -2.65
CA LEU A 124 17.13 5.34 -2.94
C LEU A 124 18.52 5.19 -3.58
N SER A 125 18.76 5.95 -4.65
CA SER A 125 20.08 6.14 -5.24
C SER A 125 20.39 7.63 -5.24
N GLU A 126 21.55 8.00 -4.69
CA GLU A 126 21.96 9.41 -4.52
C GLU A 126 20.90 10.27 -3.80
N GLY A 127 20.17 9.66 -2.86
CA GLY A 127 19.11 10.32 -2.10
C GLY A 127 17.79 10.54 -2.86
N ARG A 128 17.63 9.92 -4.05
CA ARG A 128 16.42 10.02 -4.86
C ARG A 128 15.77 8.65 -5.11
N PRO A 129 14.44 8.58 -5.22
CA PRO A 129 13.76 7.34 -5.58
C PRO A 129 14.09 6.89 -7.01
N PRO A 130 13.75 5.65 -7.39
CA PRO A 130 13.94 5.15 -8.75
C PRO A 130 13.32 6.07 -9.81
N ALA A 131 14.07 6.33 -10.88
CA ALA A 131 13.63 7.24 -11.94
C ALA A 131 12.41 6.70 -12.72
N LEU A 132 11.45 7.58 -12.97
CA LEU A 132 10.21 7.30 -13.69
C LEU A 132 10.29 7.86 -15.11
N ALA A 133 10.02 7.01 -16.10
CA ALA A 133 9.88 7.48 -17.48
C ALA A 133 8.63 8.37 -17.62
N PRO A 134 8.62 9.42 -18.46
CA PRO A 134 7.45 10.29 -18.63
C PRO A 134 6.16 9.55 -18.97
N ARG A 135 6.25 8.46 -19.75
CA ARG A 135 5.11 7.59 -20.07
C ARG A 135 4.51 6.94 -18.82
N MET A 136 5.33 6.57 -17.83
CA MET A 136 4.85 5.97 -16.58
C MET A 136 4.08 7.00 -15.74
N LEU A 137 4.53 8.27 -15.74
CA LEU A 137 3.81 9.35 -15.06
C LEU A 137 2.42 9.56 -15.68
N ALA A 138 2.34 9.54 -17.00
CA ALA A 138 1.09 9.62 -17.74
C ALA A 138 0.16 8.44 -17.44
N ASP A 139 0.69 7.22 -17.47
CA ASP A 139 -0.06 6.00 -17.16
C ASP A 139 -0.55 5.94 -15.70
N MET A 140 -0.01 6.78 -14.81
CA MET A 140 -0.45 6.95 -13.41
C MET A 140 -1.27 8.24 -13.20
N GLY A 141 -1.38 9.09 -14.22
CA GLY A 141 -2.05 10.39 -14.17
C GLY A 141 -1.42 11.36 -13.17
N ILE A 142 -0.10 11.29 -12.98
CA ILE A 142 0.70 12.19 -12.13
C ILE A 142 1.64 13.08 -12.96
N GLU A 143 1.46 13.09 -14.27
CA GLU A 143 2.06 14.06 -15.18
C GLU A 143 1.76 15.50 -14.71
N GLY A 144 2.80 16.32 -14.58
CA GLY A 144 2.68 17.71 -14.14
C GLY A 144 2.72 17.94 -12.62
N ILE A 145 2.83 16.90 -11.79
CA ILE A 145 3.19 17.08 -10.38
C ILE A 145 4.66 17.49 -10.31
N ALA A 146 4.92 18.71 -9.83
CA ALA A 146 6.25 19.24 -9.58
C ALA A 146 6.55 19.16 -8.08
N ASP A 147 7.15 18.05 -7.65
CA ASP A 147 7.55 17.78 -6.26
C ASP A 147 8.90 17.07 -6.26
N ASP A 148 9.79 17.43 -5.34
CA ASP A 148 11.15 16.86 -5.23
C ASP A 148 11.15 15.35 -4.91
N ALA A 149 10.02 14.82 -4.40
CA ALA A 149 9.80 13.40 -4.20
C ALA A 149 9.67 12.60 -5.52
N LEU A 150 9.51 13.27 -6.67
CA LEU A 150 9.51 12.62 -7.99
C LEU A 150 10.89 12.69 -8.63
N ASN A 151 11.43 11.53 -8.97
CA ASN A 151 12.60 11.42 -9.83
C ASN A 151 12.13 11.13 -11.27
N VAL A 152 12.12 12.14 -12.14
CA VAL A 152 11.76 11.98 -13.55
C VAL A 152 13.01 11.70 -14.37
N ALA A 153 13.01 10.61 -15.13
CA ALA A 153 14.13 10.30 -16.02
C ALA A 153 14.25 11.36 -17.13
N GLU A 154 15.48 11.81 -17.38
CA GLU A 154 15.78 12.63 -18.56
C GLU A 154 15.51 11.81 -19.83
N THR A 155 14.75 12.40 -20.76
CA THR A 155 14.42 11.81 -22.08
C THR A 155 15.57 11.89 -23.06
#